data_AF-A0A830FCL4-F1
#
_entry.id   AF-A0A830FCL4-F1
#
_cell.length_a   1.000
_cell.length_b   1.000
_cell.length_c   1.000
_cell.angle_alpha   90.00
_cell.angle_beta   90.00
_cell.angle_gamma   90.00
#
_symmetry.space_group_name_H-M   'P 1'
#
loop_
_entity.id
_entity.type
_entity.pdbx_description
1 polymer ?
#
loop_
_entity_poly.entity_id
_entity_poly.type
_entity_poly.pdbx_seq_one_letter_code
_entity_poly.pdbx_strand_id
1 'polypeptide(L)'
;MHGPDPLWYVVGTLLVAGVIGGVYYVVRGELTDPEVADTTAPVDPAQTSAATATSMDDDAAPATSINPESDPQARVLDLLPDDERRVLEPVLNSPGITQIELRDRSEFSKSKVSQTVSSLEERGLLYRERQGRTYRVYPSDDLRQQQPGK
;
A
#
# COMPACT_ATOMS: atom_id res chain seq x y z
N MET A 1 17.39 -32.37 16.83
CA MET A 1 16.76 -31.17 16.22
C MET A 1 17.59 -30.83 14.99
N HIS A 2 17.09 -31.11 13.79
CA HIS A 2 17.80 -30.76 12.55
C HIS A 2 17.33 -29.35 12.14
N GLY A 3 18.27 -28.42 12.06
CA GLY A 3 18.03 -27.11 11.48
C GLY A 3 17.77 -27.24 9.98
N PRO A 4 17.20 -26.21 9.34
CA PRO A 4 17.05 -26.20 7.88
C PRO A 4 18.40 -26.45 7.21
N ASP A 5 18.41 -27.33 6.21
CA ASP A 5 19.64 -27.74 5.52
C ASP A 5 20.40 -26.50 5.02
N PRO A 6 21.73 -26.43 5.20
CA PRO A 6 22.53 -25.28 4.83
C PRO A 6 22.41 -24.93 3.34
N LEU A 7 22.04 -25.90 2.50
CA LEU A 7 21.75 -25.74 1.08
C LEU A 7 20.58 -24.77 0.82
N TRP A 8 19.60 -24.70 1.72
CA TRP A 8 18.44 -23.83 1.56
C TRP A 8 18.82 -22.35 1.65
N TYR A 9 19.81 -22.00 2.49
CA TYR A 9 20.35 -20.64 2.56
C TYR A 9 21.13 -20.26 1.30
N VAL A 10 21.87 -21.21 0.71
CA VAL A 10 22.62 -20.97 -0.54
C VAL A 10 21.64 -20.71 -1.69
N VAL A 11 20.59 -21.52 -1.82
CA VAL A 11 19.55 -21.34 -2.84
C VAL A 11 18.79 -20.03 -2.62
N GLY A 12 18.40 -19.73 -1.38
CA GLY A 12 17.72 -18.46 -1.06
C GLY A 12 18.58 -17.24 -1.37
N THR A 13 19.87 -17.28 -1.05
CA THR A 13 20.81 -16.18 -1.33
C THR A 13 20.99 -15.97 -2.84
N LEU A 14 21.11 -17.05 -3.62
CA LEU A 14 21.22 -16.95 -5.08
C LEU A 14 19.96 -16.36 -5.73
N LEU A 15 18.77 -16.74 -5.23
CA LEU A 15 17.51 -16.15 -5.69
C LEU A 15 17.45 -14.64 -5.39
N VAL A 16 17.76 -14.24 -4.15
CA VAL A 16 17.75 -12.83 -3.74
C VAL A 16 18.77 -12.02 -4.55
N ALA A 17 19.99 -12.53 -4.73
CA ALA A 17 21.02 -11.89 -5.54
C ALA A 17 20.60 -11.75 -7.01
N GLY A 18 19.94 -12.76 -7.57
CA GLY A 18 19.40 -12.72 -8.93
C GLY A 18 18.31 -11.66 -9.11
N VAL A 19 17.38 -11.54 -8.16
CA VAL A 19 16.35 -10.50 -8.17
C VAL A 19 16.98 -9.10 -8.09
N ILE A 20 17.91 -8.89 -7.15
CA ILE A 20 18.62 -7.62 -7.01
C ILE A 20 19.39 -7.27 -8.29
N GLY A 21 20.10 -8.24 -8.88
CA GLY A 21 20.83 -8.06 -10.12
C GLY A 21 19.92 -7.76 -11.32
N GLY A 22 18.76 -8.42 -11.41
CA GLY A 22 17.76 -8.17 -12.45
C GLY A 22 17.16 -6.78 -12.35
N VAL A 23 16.76 -6.36 -11.15
CA VAL A 23 16.26 -5.00 -10.89
C VAL A 23 17.33 -3.95 -11.22
N TYR A 24 18.58 -4.20 -10.82
CA TYR A 24 19.70 -3.31 -11.14
C TYR A 24 19.90 -3.17 -12.66
N TYR A 25 19.79 -4.27 -13.41
CA TYR A 25 19.99 -4.25 -14.86
C TYR A 25 18.91 -3.41 -15.58
N VAL A 26 17.65 -3.52 -15.16
CA VAL A 26 16.53 -2.73 -15.72
C VAL A 26 16.75 -1.23 -15.45
N VAL A 27 17.09 -0.86 -14.23
CA VAL A 27 17.36 0.55 -13.87
C VAL A 27 18.60 1.09 -14.57
N ARG A 28 19.62 0.24 -14.77
CA ARG A 28 20.85 0.62 -15.46
C ARG A 28 20.64 0.88 -16.95
N GLY A 29 19.69 0.17 -17.58
CA GLY A 29 19.33 0.35 -18.98
C GLY A 29 18.86 1.78 -19.29
N GLU A 30 17.97 2.33 -18.46
CA GLU A 30 17.45 3.70 -18.62
C GLU A 30 18.51 4.79 -18.42
N LEU A 31 19.56 4.52 -17.64
CA LEU A 31 20.68 5.45 -17.44
C LEU A 31 21.77 5.34 -18.51
N THR A 32 21.67 4.34 -19.40
CA THR A 32 22.67 4.05 -20.44
C THR A 32 22.04 4.12 -21.83
N ASP A 33 21.20 5.12 -22.07
CA ASP A 33 20.98 5.63 -23.43
C ASP A 33 22.11 6.62 -23.73
N PRO A 34 23.16 6.25 -24.48
CA PRO A 34 23.97 7.24 -25.16
C PRO A 34 23.06 7.92 -26.18
N GLU A 35 22.47 9.04 -25.77
CA GLU A 35 21.82 10.01 -26.65
C GLU A 35 22.82 10.32 -27.78
N VAL A 36 22.61 9.67 -28.92
CA VAL A 36 23.24 10.03 -30.17
C VAL A 36 22.73 11.43 -30.47
N ALA A 37 23.60 12.40 -30.23
CA ALA A 37 23.38 13.78 -30.58
C ALA A 37 23.01 13.88 -32.05
N ASP A 38 21.74 14.18 -32.34
CA ASP A 38 21.35 14.72 -33.63
C ASP A 38 20.35 15.87 -33.46
N THR A 39 20.93 17.06 -33.39
CA THR A 39 20.59 18.20 -34.24
C THR A 39 19.10 18.39 -34.59
N THR A 40 18.42 19.31 -33.91
CA THR A 40 17.87 20.57 -34.48
C THR A 40 16.90 21.27 -33.50
N ALA A 41 17.17 22.54 -33.22
CA ALA A 41 16.25 23.51 -32.65
C ALA A 41 15.60 24.34 -33.81
N PRO A 42 14.80 25.40 -33.56
CA PRO A 42 13.49 25.51 -32.90
C PRO A 42 12.48 26.32 -33.78
N VAL A 43 11.15 26.14 -33.65
CA VAL A 43 10.16 27.12 -34.18
C VAL A 43 8.85 27.14 -33.36
N ASP A 44 8.79 28.09 -32.42
CA ASP A 44 7.80 29.17 -32.15
C ASP A 44 6.32 29.13 -32.67
N PRO A 45 5.41 29.97 -32.12
CA PRO A 45 4.13 29.56 -31.52
C PRO A 45 2.89 30.10 -32.26
N ALA A 46 1.72 29.50 -32.04
CA ALA A 46 0.45 30.10 -32.48
C ALA A 46 -0.72 29.79 -31.53
N GLN A 47 -1.14 30.84 -30.83
CA GLN A 47 -2.38 31.01 -30.08
C GLN A 47 -3.61 30.78 -30.98
N THR A 48 -4.71 30.22 -30.45
CA THR A 48 -6.07 30.47 -30.96
C THR A 48 -7.14 30.15 -29.90
N SER A 49 -8.00 31.17 -29.71
CA SER A 49 -9.38 31.16 -29.18
C SER A 49 -9.63 31.08 -27.68
N ALA A 50 -9.80 32.29 -27.14
CA ALA A 50 -10.58 32.60 -25.96
C ALA A 50 -12.10 32.46 -26.19
N ALA A 51 -12.80 32.39 -25.05
CA ALA A 51 -14.22 32.65 -24.79
C ALA A 51 -15.21 31.51 -25.03
N THR A 52 -15.62 30.88 -23.92
CA THR A 52 -17.05 30.79 -23.56
C THR A 52 -17.14 30.84 -22.04
N ALA A 53 -17.52 32.01 -21.53
CA ALA A 53 -17.94 32.18 -20.15
C ALA A 53 -19.40 31.73 -20.06
N THR A 54 -19.66 30.71 -19.25
CA THR A 54 -21.00 30.43 -18.72
C THR A 54 -20.89 30.43 -17.21
N SER A 55 -21.22 31.59 -16.62
CA SER A 55 -21.64 31.71 -15.23
C SER A 55 -23.14 31.42 -15.14
N MET A 56 -23.58 30.81 -14.03
CA MET A 56 -24.95 30.51 -13.54
C MET A 56 -24.99 29.03 -13.11
N ASP A 57 -25.31 28.60 -11.89
CA ASP A 57 -25.83 29.23 -10.69
C ASP A 57 -25.50 28.32 -9.48
N ASP A 58 -25.42 28.94 -8.31
CA ASP A 58 -25.46 28.33 -6.97
C ASP A 58 -26.60 27.30 -6.83
N ASP A 59 -26.26 26.07 -6.44
CA ASP A 59 -27.14 25.26 -5.60
C ASP A 59 -26.31 24.63 -4.48
N ALA A 60 -26.51 25.17 -3.28
CA ALA A 60 -25.89 24.75 -2.06
C ALA A 60 -26.45 23.39 -1.61
N ALA A 61 -25.71 22.32 -1.90
CA ALA A 61 -25.73 21.12 -1.09
C ALA A 61 -24.46 21.11 -0.22
N PRO A 62 -24.54 20.95 1.12
CA PRO A 62 -23.36 20.68 1.92
C PRO A 62 -22.97 19.23 1.64
N ALA A 63 -22.33 19.00 0.49
CA ALA A 63 -21.46 17.85 0.35
C ALA A 63 -20.36 18.09 1.37
N THR A 64 -20.46 17.41 2.51
CA THR A 64 -19.34 17.18 3.42
C THR A 64 -18.13 16.90 2.56
N SER A 65 -17.27 17.91 2.39
CA SER A 65 -15.96 17.74 1.77
C SER A 65 -15.21 16.80 2.69
N ILE A 66 -15.31 15.50 2.42
CA ILE A 66 -14.37 14.51 2.91
C ILE A 66 -13.08 14.92 2.19
N ASN A 67 -12.34 15.83 2.80
CA ASN A 67 -11.09 16.32 2.24
C ASN A 67 -10.18 15.09 2.11
N PRO A 68 -9.87 14.61 0.89
CA PRO A 68 -9.12 13.37 0.71
C PRO A 68 -7.67 13.48 1.19
N GLU A 69 -7.23 14.68 1.55
CA GLU A 69 -5.92 14.94 2.16
C GLU A 69 -5.89 14.77 3.69
N SER A 70 -7.05 14.72 4.38
CA SER A 70 -7.10 14.76 5.85
C SER A 70 -7.08 13.39 6.52
N ASP A 71 -7.40 12.30 5.80
CA ASP A 71 -7.34 10.93 6.35
C ASP A 71 -6.83 9.91 5.30
N PRO A 72 -5.54 9.57 5.30
CA PRO A 72 -4.96 8.56 4.42
C PRO A 72 -5.48 7.15 4.74
N GLN A 73 -5.90 6.88 5.98
CA GLN A 73 -6.43 5.57 6.37
C GLN A 73 -7.80 5.35 5.77
N ALA A 74 -8.64 6.40 5.76
CA ALA A 74 -9.94 6.37 5.08
C ALA A 74 -9.78 6.03 3.58
N ARG A 75 -8.80 6.64 2.90
CA ARG A 75 -8.50 6.32 1.49
C ARG A 75 -8.09 4.86 1.28
N VAL A 76 -7.27 4.30 2.18
CA VAL A 76 -6.88 2.89 2.10
C VAL A 76 -8.12 2.01 2.30
N LEU A 77 -8.91 2.25 3.34
CA LEU A 77 -10.14 1.49 3.63
C LEU A 77 -11.14 1.52 2.46
N ASP A 78 -11.26 2.63 1.74
CA ASP A 78 -12.15 2.77 0.57
C ASP A 78 -11.66 2.04 -0.69
N LEU A 79 -10.35 1.78 -0.79
CA LEU A 79 -9.75 1.00 -1.88
C LEU A 79 -9.70 -0.50 -1.57
N LEU A 80 -9.96 -0.87 -0.31
CA LEU A 80 -10.01 -2.27 0.11
C LEU A 80 -11.41 -2.86 -0.17
N PRO A 81 -11.48 -4.13 -0.61
CA PRO A 81 -12.67 -4.95 -0.54
C PRO A 81 -13.31 -4.93 0.87
N ASP A 82 -14.64 -5.01 0.92
CA ASP A 82 -15.42 -4.91 2.17
C ASP A 82 -14.96 -5.89 3.26
N ASP A 83 -14.58 -7.11 2.88
CA ASP A 83 -14.12 -8.14 3.80
C ASP A 83 -12.75 -7.82 4.40
N GLU A 84 -11.86 -7.24 3.62
CA GLU A 84 -10.56 -6.79 4.09
C GLU A 84 -10.66 -5.55 4.96
N ARG A 85 -11.49 -4.57 4.57
CA ARG A 85 -11.79 -3.38 5.37
C ARG A 85 -12.30 -3.77 6.75
N ARG A 86 -13.24 -4.72 6.81
CA ARG A 86 -13.84 -5.24 8.03
C ARG A 86 -12.86 -6.00 8.94
N VAL A 87 -11.75 -6.49 8.39
CA VAL A 87 -10.64 -7.10 9.17
C VAL A 87 -9.60 -6.05 9.56
N LEU A 88 -9.35 -5.04 8.74
CA LEU A 88 -8.35 -4.00 9.02
C LEU A 88 -8.82 -3.02 10.10
N GLU A 89 -10.09 -2.62 10.07
CA GLU A 89 -10.65 -1.61 10.96
C GLU A 89 -10.52 -1.96 12.46
N PRO A 90 -10.80 -3.21 12.92
CA PRO A 90 -10.56 -3.58 14.32
C PRO A 90 -9.08 -3.52 14.75
N VAL A 91 -8.14 -3.70 13.81
CA VAL A 91 -6.69 -3.66 14.09
C VAL A 91 -6.20 -2.21 14.22
N LEU A 92 -6.75 -1.29 13.41
CA LEU A 92 -6.49 0.15 13.53
C LEU A 92 -6.98 0.69 14.89
N ASN A 93 -8.17 0.27 15.32
CA ASN A 93 -8.76 0.66 16.60
C ASN A 93 -8.06 0.05 17.82
N SER A 94 -7.43 -1.12 17.66
CA SER A 94 -6.75 -1.82 18.76
C SER A 94 -5.50 -2.55 18.24
N PRO A 95 -4.36 -1.85 18.10
CA PRO A 95 -3.11 -2.46 17.67
C PRO A 95 -2.66 -3.58 18.61
N GLY A 96 -2.16 -4.67 18.05
CA GLY A 96 -1.71 -5.83 18.82
C GLY A 96 -2.83 -6.77 19.25
N ILE A 97 -4.02 -6.64 18.67
CA ILE A 97 -5.14 -7.58 18.83
C ILE A 97 -4.73 -8.98 18.38
N THR A 98 -5.17 -10.01 19.11
CA THR A 98 -4.91 -11.39 18.69
C THR A 98 -5.82 -11.81 17.54
N GLN A 99 -5.41 -12.81 16.75
CA GLN A 99 -6.27 -13.34 15.67
C GLN A 99 -7.63 -13.89 16.16
N ILE A 100 -7.70 -14.36 17.41
CA ILE A 100 -8.94 -14.85 18.01
C ILE A 100 -9.90 -13.68 18.25
N GLU A 101 -9.41 -12.61 18.87
CA GLU A 101 -10.20 -11.40 19.10
C GLU A 101 -10.57 -10.71 17.78
N LEU A 102 -9.68 -10.74 16.79
CA LEU A 102 -9.93 -10.19 15.46
C LEU A 102 -11.08 -10.91 14.74
N ARG A 103 -11.15 -12.23 14.88
CA ARG A 103 -12.27 -13.04 14.40
C ARG A 103 -13.56 -12.65 15.10
N ASP A 104 -13.53 -12.51 16.41
CA ASP A 104 -14.73 -12.20 17.21
C ASP A 104 -15.31 -10.82 16.87
N ARG A 105 -14.48 -9.87 16.41
CA ARG A 105 -14.91 -8.53 15.98
C ARG A 105 -15.31 -8.43 14.51
N SER A 106 -14.75 -9.26 13.64
CA SER A 106 -15.02 -9.22 12.18
C SER A 106 -16.16 -10.13 11.73
N GLU A 107 -16.69 -10.97 12.63
CA GLU A 107 -17.73 -12.00 12.35
C GLU A 107 -17.37 -13.02 11.26
N PHE A 108 -16.08 -13.12 10.90
CA PHE A 108 -15.60 -14.07 9.90
C PHE A 108 -15.15 -15.40 10.54
N SER A 109 -15.07 -16.45 9.72
CA SER A 109 -14.49 -17.72 10.17
C SER A 109 -12.99 -17.59 10.42
N LYS A 110 -12.43 -18.42 11.32
CA LYS A 110 -10.98 -18.43 11.61
C LYS A 110 -10.13 -18.56 10.34
N SER A 111 -10.54 -19.42 9.40
CA SER A 111 -9.83 -19.61 8.14
C SER A 111 -9.89 -18.38 7.24
N LYS A 112 -11.06 -17.71 7.15
CA LYS A 112 -11.22 -16.47 6.37
C LYS A 112 -10.38 -15.34 6.96
N VAL A 113 -10.42 -15.15 8.29
CA VAL A 113 -9.58 -14.16 8.99
C VAL A 113 -8.10 -14.42 8.74
N SER A 114 -7.66 -15.68 8.83
CA SER A 114 -6.25 -16.01 8.58
C SER A 114 -5.82 -15.70 7.14
N GLN A 115 -6.68 -15.96 6.14
CA GLN A 115 -6.39 -15.65 4.74
C GLN A 115 -6.36 -14.15 4.50
N THR A 116 -7.35 -13.42 5.02
CA THR A 116 -7.43 -11.96 4.89
C THR A 116 -6.25 -11.27 5.57
N VAL A 117 -5.85 -11.72 6.78
CA VAL A 117 -4.66 -11.19 7.46
C VAL A 117 -3.39 -11.45 6.64
N SER A 118 -3.24 -12.64 6.04
CA SER A 118 -2.10 -12.91 5.15
C SER A 118 -2.10 -11.98 3.93
N SER A 119 -3.23 -11.77 3.27
CA SER A 119 -3.31 -10.87 2.10
C SER A 119 -2.99 -9.42 2.46
N LEU A 120 -3.49 -8.94 3.61
CA LEU A 120 -3.18 -7.62 4.13
C LEU A 120 -1.71 -7.46 4.52
N GLU A 121 -1.07 -8.53 5.03
CA GLU A 121 0.37 -8.55 5.33
C GLU A 121 1.23 -8.56 4.07
N GLU A 122 0.85 -9.36 3.06
CA GLU A 122 1.52 -9.39 1.75
C GLU A 122 1.50 -8.02 1.06
N ARG A 123 0.43 -7.25 1.29
CA ARG A 123 0.28 -5.87 0.79
C ARG A 123 0.93 -4.81 1.68
N GLY A 124 1.58 -5.23 2.77
CA GLY A 124 2.26 -4.33 3.69
C GLY A 124 1.31 -3.46 4.52
N LEU A 125 0.03 -3.82 4.68
CA LEU A 125 -0.94 -3.08 5.49
C LEU A 125 -0.96 -3.55 6.95
N LEU A 126 -0.58 -4.80 7.19
CA LEU A 126 -0.47 -5.40 8.52
C LEU A 126 0.88 -6.10 8.68
N TYR A 127 1.27 -6.32 9.94
CA TYR A 127 2.31 -7.28 10.28
C TYR A 127 1.91 -8.13 11.47
N ARG A 128 2.47 -9.34 11.55
CA ARG A 128 2.25 -10.26 12.67
C ARG A 128 3.48 -10.37 13.55
N GLU A 129 3.26 -10.28 14.86
CA GLU A 129 4.27 -10.54 15.86
C GLU A 129 3.93 -11.83 16.61
N ARG A 130 4.92 -12.72 16.76
CA ARG A 130 4.73 -13.96 17.51
C ARG A 130 4.77 -13.67 19.02
N GLN A 131 3.69 -14.03 19.71
CA GLN A 131 3.54 -13.91 21.16
C GLN A 131 3.21 -15.29 21.74
N GLY A 132 4.26 -16.01 22.14
CA GLY A 132 4.16 -17.39 22.62
C GLY A 132 3.61 -18.35 21.55
N ARG A 133 2.36 -18.80 21.76
CA ARG A 133 1.61 -19.74 20.88
C ARG A 133 0.60 -19.04 19.97
N THR A 134 0.49 -17.72 20.06
CA THR A 134 -0.49 -16.90 19.33
C THR A 134 0.23 -15.79 18.57
N TYR A 135 -0.45 -15.20 17.59
CA TYR A 135 0.03 -14.03 16.87
C TYR A 135 -0.76 -12.79 17.28
N ARG A 136 -0.05 -11.69 17.51
CA ARG A 136 -0.62 -10.35 17.60
C ARG A 136 -0.51 -9.68 16.23
N VAL A 137 -1.58 -9.01 15.83
CA VAL A 137 -1.68 -8.34 14.55
C VAL A 137 -1.59 -6.84 14.79
N TYR A 138 -0.74 -6.17 14.05
CA TYR A 138 -0.52 -4.73 14.14
C TYR A 138 -0.69 -4.09 12.77
N PRO A 139 -1.17 -2.83 12.71
CA PRO A 139 -1.18 -2.07 11.48
C PRO A 139 0.25 -1.65 11.12
N SER A 140 0.57 -1.67 9.83
CA SER A 140 1.87 -1.24 9.34
C SER A 140 2.16 0.22 9.64
N ASP A 141 3.45 0.56 9.68
CA ASP A 141 3.91 1.90 10.05
C ASP A 141 3.39 2.97 9.08
N ASP A 142 3.17 2.66 7.79
CA ASP A 142 2.54 3.58 6.84
C ASP A 142 1.14 4.05 7.27
N LEU A 143 0.41 3.20 7.99
CA LEU A 143 -0.89 3.52 8.60
C LEU A 143 -0.73 4.20 9.98
N ARG A 144 0.39 3.99 10.68
CA ARG A 144 0.66 4.57 12.01
C ARG A 144 1.31 5.95 11.97
N GLN A 145 2.17 6.22 10.98
CA GLN A 145 2.98 7.44 10.87
C GLN A 145 2.15 8.70 10.60
N GLN A 146 0.86 8.56 10.27
CA GLN A 146 -0.03 9.66 9.90
C GLN A 146 -1.06 9.98 11.00
N GLN A 147 -0.83 9.56 12.24
CA GLN A 147 -1.50 10.16 13.40
C GLN A 147 -0.69 11.40 13.84
N PRO A 148 -1.08 12.65 13.51
CA PRO A 148 -0.59 13.78 14.27
C PRO A 148 -1.05 13.57 15.71
N GLY A 149 -0.09 13.60 16.63
CA GLY A 149 -0.36 13.53 18.06
C GLY A 149 -1.47 14.52 18.42
N LYS A 150 -2.48 13.98 19.09
CA LYS A 150 -3.58 14.77 19.67
C LYS A 150 -3.05 15.76 20.70
#